data_AF-Q48GI3-F1
#
_entry.id   AF-Q48GI3-F1
#
_cell.length_a   1.000
_cell.length_b   1.000
_cell.length_c   1.000
_cell.angle_alpha   90.00
_cell.angle_beta   90.00
_cell.angle_gamma   90.00
#
_symmetry.space_group_name_H-M   'P 1'
#
loop_
_entity.id
_entity.type
_entity.pdbx_description
1 polymer ?
#
loop_
_entity_poly.entity_id
_entity_poly.type
_entity_poly.pdbx_seq_one_letter_code
_entity_poly.pdbx_strand_id
1 'polypeptide(L)'
;MRGSNVRHRTHCSYISTRLELLIMTSMCLPIPEVAFMTTTLSSREFNQDTSGAKKAANEGPVFITDRGRPAHVLLSIEAYLQLTGSAASIADLLIMPEHLDIEFEPQRAVITTRPVDLS
;
A
#
# COMPACT_ATOMS: atom_id res chain seq x y z
N MET A 1 -60.45 -10.38 21.42
CA MET A 1 -59.98 -9.07 20.89
C MET A 1 -58.85 -9.34 19.93
N ARG A 2 -58.98 -8.83 18.70
CA ARG A 2 -58.03 -9.01 17.59
C ARG A 2 -56.83 -8.08 17.80
N GLY A 3 -55.61 -8.60 17.63
CA GLY A 3 -54.36 -7.84 17.74
C GLY A 3 -53.35 -8.31 16.71
N SER A 4 -53.52 -7.79 15.48
CA SER A 4 -52.52 -7.50 14.45
C SER A 4 -51.19 -8.28 14.43
N ASN A 5 -51.12 -9.19 13.45
CA ASN A 5 -49.93 -9.78 12.86
C ASN A 5 -49.14 -8.69 12.08
N VAL A 6 -48.02 -8.19 12.64
CA VAL A 6 -47.13 -7.24 11.96
C VAL A 6 -46.05 -8.03 11.21
N ARG A 7 -46.30 -8.25 9.93
CA ARG A 7 -45.30 -8.69 8.96
C ARG A 7 -44.25 -7.58 8.79
N HIS A 8 -43.05 -7.78 9.32
CA HIS A 8 -41.90 -6.97 8.94
C HIS A 8 -41.52 -7.30 7.49
N ARG A 9 -41.92 -6.43 6.57
CA ARG A 9 -41.41 -6.38 5.20
C ARG A 9 -39.94 -5.98 5.25
N THR A 10 -39.05 -6.90 4.93
CA THR A 10 -37.69 -6.60 4.50
C THR A 10 -37.77 -6.04 3.08
N HIS A 11 -37.60 -4.73 2.92
CA HIS A 11 -37.42 -4.08 1.61
C HIS A 11 -35.93 -3.73 1.48
N CYS A 12 -35.22 -4.42 0.59
CA CYS A 12 -34.91 -3.96 -0.77
C CYS A 12 -33.69 -3.02 -0.75
N SER A 13 -32.46 -3.54 -0.71
CA SER A 13 -31.65 -3.92 -1.88
C SER A 13 -31.46 -2.79 -2.90
N TYR A 14 -30.50 -1.89 -2.65
CA TYR A 14 -29.64 -1.26 -3.66
C TYR A 14 -28.69 -0.30 -2.93
N ILE A 15 -27.41 -0.62 -2.82
CA ILE A 15 -26.29 0.32 -2.94
C ILE A 15 -25.04 -0.53 -3.20
N SER A 16 -24.59 -0.45 -4.44
CA SER A 16 -23.20 -0.59 -4.89
C SER A 16 -22.55 -1.97 -4.89
N THR A 17 -23.06 -2.88 -5.71
CA THR A 17 -22.26 -3.94 -6.35
C THR A 17 -21.32 -3.39 -7.44
N ARG A 18 -20.80 -2.17 -7.26
CA ARG A 18 -19.97 -1.46 -8.26
C ARG A 18 -18.75 -0.78 -7.66
N LEU A 19 -18.36 -1.16 -6.44
CA LEU A 19 -17.10 -0.73 -5.84
C LEU A 19 -15.95 -1.72 -6.07
N GLU A 20 -16.23 -3.00 -6.31
CA GLU A 20 -15.16 -4.00 -6.54
C GLU A 20 -14.48 -3.86 -7.92
N LEU A 21 -15.16 -3.31 -8.93
CA LEU A 21 -14.56 -3.14 -10.26
C LEU A 21 -13.63 -1.91 -10.37
N LEU A 22 -13.77 -0.93 -9.47
CA LEU A 22 -12.93 0.27 -9.50
C LEU A 22 -11.54 0.02 -8.88
N ILE A 23 -11.47 -0.84 -7.86
CA ILE A 23 -10.21 -1.19 -7.20
C ILE A 23 -9.30 -2.00 -8.16
N MET A 24 -9.89 -2.86 -9.00
CA MET A 24 -9.12 -3.67 -9.96
C MET A 24 -8.60 -2.90 -11.18
N THR A 25 -9.22 -1.76 -11.51
CA THR A 25 -8.76 -0.90 -12.63
C THR A 25 -7.67 0.07 -12.19
N SER A 26 -7.62 0.43 -10.89
CA SER A 26 -6.63 1.39 -10.36
C SER A 26 -5.29 0.76 -9.97
N MET A 27 -5.19 -0.59 -9.90
CA MET A 27 -3.93 -1.31 -9.66
C MET A 27 -3.15 -1.65 -10.93
N CYS A 28 -3.72 -1.37 -12.11
CA CYS A 28 -3.06 -1.57 -13.40
C CYS A 28 -2.81 -0.23 -14.09
N LEU A 29 -2.53 0.83 -13.31
CA LEU A 29 -1.83 1.98 -13.88
C LEU A 29 -0.47 1.46 -14.37
N PRO A 30 -0.12 1.64 -15.66
CA PRO A 30 1.20 1.28 -16.15
C PRO A 30 2.19 1.96 -15.22
N ILE A 31 3.10 1.16 -14.64
CA ILE A 31 4.21 1.66 -13.84
C ILE A 31 4.73 2.87 -14.61
N PRO A 32 4.64 4.09 -14.06
CA PRO A 32 5.03 5.26 -14.82
C PRO A 32 6.43 4.97 -15.32
N GLU A 33 6.69 5.28 -16.59
CA GLU A 33 8.03 5.37 -17.13
C GLU A 33 8.70 6.55 -16.42
N VAL A 34 8.95 6.39 -15.12
CA VAL A 34 9.71 7.32 -14.31
C VAL A 34 11.11 7.22 -14.88
N ALA A 35 11.56 8.33 -15.47
CA ALA A 35 12.92 8.54 -15.95
C ALA A 35 13.89 8.55 -14.75
N PHE A 36 14.03 7.41 -14.09
CA PHE A 36 15.16 7.06 -13.25
C PHE A 36 16.24 6.49 -14.19
N MET A 37 17.50 6.81 -13.95
CA MET A 37 18.59 6.18 -14.73
C MET A 37 18.59 4.68 -14.42
N THR A 38 18.04 3.89 -15.34
CA THR A 38 18.03 2.44 -15.23
C THR A 38 19.32 1.90 -15.82
N THR A 39 20.08 1.16 -15.01
CA THR A 39 21.32 0.52 -15.46
C THR A 39 21.02 -0.93 -15.80
N THR A 40 21.52 -1.43 -16.92
CA THR A 40 21.40 -2.85 -17.28
C THR A 40 22.79 -3.46 -17.38
N LEU A 41 22.99 -4.58 -16.69
CA LEU A 41 24.23 -5.35 -16.68
C LEU A 41 23.92 -6.80 -17.04
N SER A 42 24.85 -7.51 -17.67
CA SER A 42 24.84 -8.97 -17.70
C SER A 42 25.24 -9.54 -16.34
N SER A 43 24.88 -10.80 -16.07
CA SER A 43 25.38 -11.51 -14.89
C SER A 43 26.91 -11.51 -14.80
N ARG A 44 27.60 -11.51 -15.94
CA ARG A 44 29.08 -11.45 -15.98
C ARG A 44 29.60 -10.09 -15.53
N GLU A 45 29.05 -8.99 -16.05
CA GLU A 45 29.43 -7.62 -15.66
C GLU A 45 29.13 -7.37 -14.18
N PHE A 46 27.97 -7.80 -13.69
CA PHE A 46 27.62 -7.72 -12.27
C PHE A 46 28.62 -8.47 -11.37
N ASN A 47 29.03 -9.69 -11.77
CA ASN A 47 29.99 -10.48 -11.02
C ASN A 47 31.43 -9.93 -11.10
N GLN A 48 31.75 -9.18 -12.16
CA GLN A 48 33.06 -8.54 -12.33
C GLN A 48 33.18 -7.22 -11.55
N ASP A 49 32.10 -6.42 -11.49
CA ASP A 49 32.05 -5.18 -10.73
C ASP A 49 30.78 -5.07 -9.88
N THR A 50 30.71 -5.91 -8.85
CA THR A 50 29.61 -5.88 -7.89
C THR A 50 29.58 -4.56 -7.09
N SER A 51 30.74 -3.91 -6.94
CA SER A 51 30.84 -2.66 -6.19
C SER A 51 30.21 -1.48 -6.94
N GLY A 52 30.46 -1.38 -8.26
CA GLY A 52 29.84 -0.41 -9.14
C GLY A 52 28.34 -0.65 -9.26
N ALA A 53 27.90 -1.91 -9.39
CA ALA A 53 26.48 -2.24 -9.41
C ALA A 53 25.73 -1.78 -8.15
N LYS A 54 26.33 -1.92 -6.96
CA LYS A 54 25.75 -1.41 -5.70
C LYS A 54 25.66 0.12 -5.68
N LYS A 55 26.67 0.81 -6.22
CA LYS A 55 26.65 2.28 -6.33
C LYS A 55 25.56 2.75 -7.29
N ALA A 56 25.46 2.13 -8.46
CA ALA A 56 24.41 2.40 -9.43
C ALA A 56 23.00 2.11 -8.86
N ALA A 57 22.87 1.10 -7.98
CA ALA A 57 21.62 0.78 -7.29
C ALA A 57 21.12 1.88 -6.33
N ASN A 58 21.98 2.84 -5.95
CA ASN A 58 21.56 4.02 -5.19
C ASN A 58 20.96 5.11 -6.09
N GLU A 59 21.28 5.09 -7.38
CA GLU A 59 20.78 6.05 -8.38
C GLU A 59 19.51 5.55 -9.08
N GLY A 60 19.27 4.24 -9.09
CA GLY A 60 18.09 3.62 -9.69
C GLY A 60 18.18 2.10 -9.74
N PRO A 61 17.13 1.41 -10.23
CA PRO A 61 17.16 -0.05 -10.37
C PRO A 61 18.24 -0.50 -11.36
N VAL A 62 18.99 -1.54 -10.97
CA VAL A 62 19.96 -2.21 -11.84
C VAL A 62 19.40 -3.54 -12.29
N PHE A 63 19.12 -3.68 -13.59
CA PHE A 63 18.65 -4.93 -14.19
C PHE A 63 19.84 -5.83 -14.50
N ILE A 64 19.79 -7.06 -14.01
CA ILE A 64 20.78 -8.09 -14.28
C ILE A 64 20.18 -9.07 -15.27
N THR A 65 20.85 -9.23 -16.42
CA THR A 65 20.39 -10.07 -17.52
C THR A 65 21.12 -11.41 -17.57
N ASP A 66 20.38 -12.45 -17.96
CA ASP A 66 20.92 -13.71 -18.42
C ASP A 66 20.48 -13.93 -19.88
N ARG A 67 21.43 -14.28 -20.74
CA ARG A 67 21.21 -14.47 -22.20
C ARG A 67 20.39 -13.35 -22.86
N GLY A 68 20.63 -12.10 -22.47
CA GLY A 68 19.96 -10.92 -23.01
C GLY A 68 18.54 -10.66 -22.50
N ARG A 69 18.08 -11.40 -21.48
CA ARG A 69 16.77 -11.16 -20.83
C ARG A 69 16.97 -10.76 -19.36
N PRO A 70 16.25 -9.75 -18.85
CA PRO A 70 16.26 -9.45 -17.42
C PRO A 70 15.86 -10.68 -16.61
N ALA A 71 16.70 -11.04 -15.63
CA ALA A 71 16.50 -12.19 -14.75
C ALA A 71 16.38 -11.75 -13.29
N HIS A 72 17.12 -10.71 -12.89
CA HIS A 72 17.10 -10.15 -11.56
C HIS A 72 17.14 -8.61 -11.60
N VAL A 73 16.76 -7.98 -10.50
CA VAL A 73 16.88 -6.54 -10.27
C VAL A 73 17.56 -6.31 -8.93
N LEU A 74 18.54 -5.42 -8.89
CA LEU A 74 19.17 -4.94 -7.67
C LEU A 74 18.64 -3.54 -7.33
N LEU A 75 18.30 -3.34 -6.06
CA LEU A 75 17.80 -2.08 -5.49
C LEU A 75 18.54 -1.80 -4.18
N SER A 76 18.64 -0.52 -3.81
CA SER A 76 18.93 -0.18 -2.41
C SER A 76 17.82 -0.68 -1.49
N ILE A 77 18.15 -0.95 -0.23
CA ILE A 77 17.15 -1.41 0.74
C ILE A 77 16.06 -0.37 0.97
N GLU A 78 16.42 0.93 0.92
CA GLU A 78 15.49 2.04 1.05
C GLU A 78 14.46 2.03 -0.09
N ALA A 79 14.92 1.91 -1.34
CA ALA A 79 14.03 1.83 -2.50
C ALA A 79 13.11 0.60 -2.43
N TYR A 80 13.63 -0.55 -1.98
CA TYR A 80 12.81 -1.75 -1.76
C TYR A 80 11.73 -1.55 -0.68
N LEU A 81 12.06 -0.94 0.45
CA LEU A 81 11.11 -0.68 1.54
C LEU A 81 10.02 0.32 1.12
N GLN A 82 10.37 1.34 0.35
CA GLN A 82 9.41 2.27 -0.23
C GLN A 82 8.45 1.57 -1.20
N LEU A 83 8.97 0.71 -2.09
CA LEU A 83 8.15 -0.07 -3.02
C LEU A 83 7.21 -1.05 -2.33
N THR A 84 7.66 -1.67 -1.23
CA THR A 84 6.87 -2.65 -0.48
C THR A 84 5.92 -2.03 0.54
N GLY A 85 5.90 -0.69 0.67
CA GLY A 85 5.08 0.01 1.65
C GLY A 85 5.47 -0.26 3.11
N SER A 86 6.61 -0.94 3.33
CA SER A 86 7.10 -1.29 4.67
C SER A 86 7.80 -0.12 5.38
N ALA A 87 7.92 1.04 4.71
CA ALA A 87 8.69 2.17 5.21
C ALA A 87 7.94 3.08 6.19
N ALA A 88 6.60 3.04 6.25
CA ALA A 88 5.84 3.89 7.17
C ALA A 88 5.60 3.16 8.49
N SER A 89 6.17 3.68 9.58
CA SER A 89 5.80 3.19 10.91
C SER A 89 4.34 3.55 11.22
N ILE A 90 3.69 2.80 12.11
CA ILE A 90 2.33 3.14 12.57
C ILE A 90 2.29 4.59 13.13
N ALA A 91 3.39 5.04 13.75
CA ALA A 91 3.51 6.40 14.23
C ALA A 91 3.48 7.42 13.07
N ASP A 92 4.23 7.17 11.98
CA ASP A 92 4.25 8.04 10.80
C ASP A 92 2.87 8.14 10.14
N LEU A 93 2.11 7.04 10.14
CA LEU A 93 0.76 6.99 9.57
C LEU A 93 -0.28 7.73 10.41
N LEU A 94 -0.06 7.83 11.72
CA LEU A 94 -0.99 8.47 12.66
C LEU A 94 -0.58 9.91 13.01
N ILE A 95 0.52 10.41 12.46
CA ILE A 95 0.96 11.80 12.69
C ILE A 95 -0.06 12.77 12.09
N MET A 96 -0.48 13.72 12.92
CA MET A 96 -1.20 14.89 12.48
C MET A 96 -0.19 16.02 12.26
N PRO A 97 -0.13 16.63 11.06
CA PRO A 97 0.76 17.76 10.78
C PRO A 97 0.54 18.92 11.75
N GLU A 98 1.63 19.56 12.19
CA GLU A 98 1.66 20.56 13.28
C GLU A 98 0.91 21.88 12.99
N HIS A 99 0.32 22.02 11.79
CA HIS A 99 -0.31 23.25 11.29
C HIS A 99 -1.74 23.05 10.77
N LEU A 100 -2.39 21.93 11.05
CA LEU A 100 -3.82 21.80 10.81
C LEU A 100 -4.58 22.47 11.95
N ASP A 101 -4.91 23.75 11.77
CA ASP A 101 -5.81 24.48 12.66
C ASP A 101 -7.26 24.05 12.34
N ILE A 102 -7.62 22.87 12.85
CA ILE A 102 -8.96 22.29 12.74
C ILE A 102 -9.75 22.64 14.00
N GLU A 103 -10.93 23.26 13.81
CA GLU A 103 -11.90 23.48 14.87
C GLU A 103 -12.49 22.12 15.30
N PHE A 104 -11.79 21.46 16.22
CA PHE A 104 -12.13 20.14 16.73
C PHE A 104 -12.87 20.28 18.06
N GLU A 105 -14.19 20.11 18.01
CA GLU A 105 -15.06 20.07 19.19
C GLU A 105 -15.50 18.61 19.44
N PRO A 106 -14.70 17.80 20.16
CA PRO A 106 -15.03 16.40 20.39
C PRO A 106 -16.27 16.28 21.27
N GLN A 107 -17.26 15.54 20.80
CA GLN A 107 -18.37 15.15 21.65
C GLN A 107 -17.90 14.19 22.76
N ARG A 108 -18.49 14.34 23.95
CA ARG A 108 -18.19 13.45 25.07
C ARG A 108 -18.61 12.02 24.74
N ALA A 109 -17.65 11.13 24.59
CA ALA A 109 -17.93 9.72 24.41
C ALA A 109 -18.53 9.11 25.69
N VAL A 110 -19.65 8.42 25.55
CA VAL A 110 -20.19 7.53 26.58
C VAL A 110 -19.64 6.14 26.31
N ILE A 111 -18.64 5.72 27.09
CA ILE A 111 -18.00 4.42 26.92
C ILE A 111 -18.71 3.40 27.81
N THR A 112 -19.41 2.46 27.18
CA THR A 112 -19.94 1.27 27.84
C THR A 112 -18.90 0.14 27.76
N THR A 113 -18.40 -0.30 28.91
CA THR A 113 -17.48 -1.44 28.97
C THR A 113 -18.28 -2.75 28.89
N ARG A 114 -17.76 -3.70 28.12
CA ARG A 114 -18.19 -5.10 28.22
C ARG A 114 -17.24 -5.85 29.16
N PRO A 115 -17.74 -6.75 30.02
CA PRO A 115 -16.86 -7.58 30.82
C PRO A 115 -15.98 -8.43 29.90
N VAL A 116 -14.71 -8.58 30.27
CA VAL A 116 -13.77 -9.46 29.57
C VAL A 116 -13.86 -10.85 30.20
N ASP A 117 -13.94 -11.88 29.35
CA ASP A 117 -13.89 -13.27 29.78
C ASP A 117 -12.41 -13.68 29.86
N LEU A 118 -11.96 -14.10 31.05
CA LEU A 118 -10.59 -14.51 31.35
C LEU A 118 -10.50 -16.00 31.73
N SER A 119 -11.54 -16.77 31.40
CA SER A 119 -11.60 -18.21 31.70
C SER A 119 -10.83 -19.07 30.71
#